data_AF-A0A1E3RAV5-F1
#
_entry.id   AF-A0A1E3RAV5-F1
#
_cell.length_a   1.000
_cell.length_b   1.000
_cell.length_c   1.000
_cell.angle_alpha   90.00
_cell.angle_beta   90.00
_cell.angle_gamma   90.00
#
_symmetry.space_group_name_H-M   'P 1'
#
loop_
_entity.id
_entity.type
_entity.pdbx_description
1 polymer ?
#
loop_
_entity_poly.entity_id
_entity_poly.type
_entity_poly.pdbx_seq_one_letter_code
_entity_poly.pdbx_strand_id
1 'polypeptide(L)'
;MSPTNRGRMPAGWEQDLTDDYEWIPLRLPPDVTRLSASTRLSIEAEFRGWELTRVRAYTDGSRRVLLRRKKTAADRLVLPEQPAQ
;
A
#
# COMPACT_ATOMS: atom_id res chain seq x y z
N MET A 1 -17.53 -1.10 3.19
CA MET A 1 -16.54 -0.31 2.41
C MET A 1 -15.51 0.21 3.39
N SER A 2 -14.40 -0.50 3.59
CA SER A 2 -13.31 -0.02 4.44
C SER A 2 -12.83 1.33 3.89
N PRO A 3 -12.52 2.33 4.73
CA PRO A 3 -11.94 3.57 4.24
C PRO A 3 -10.52 3.25 3.79
N THR A 4 -10.37 2.77 2.55
CA THR A 4 -9.09 2.77 1.86
C THR A 4 -8.53 4.18 2.05
N ASN A 5 -7.31 4.30 2.58
CA ASN A 5 -6.63 5.56 2.87
C ASN A 5 -6.30 6.30 1.55
N ARG A 6 -7.34 6.67 0.79
CA ARG A 6 -7.29 7.19 -0.58
C ARG A 6 -6.71 8.59 -0.61
N GLY A 7 -6.90 9.37 0.47
CA GLY A 7 -6.38 10.73 0.60
C GLY A 7 -4.85 10.88 0.54
N ARG A 8 -4.08 9.78 0.66
CA ARG A 8 -2.62 9.81 0.48
C ARG A 8 -2.14 9.31 -0.88
N MET A 9 -3.04 8.86 -1.76
CA MET A 9 -2.66 8.32 -3.06
C MET A 9 -2.42 9.43 -4.10
N PRO A 10 -1.47 9.24 -5.03
CA PRO A 10 -1.37 10.07 -6.22
C PRO A 10 -2.63 10.00 -7.08
N ALA A 11 -2.94 11.11 -7.76
CA ALA A 11 -3.99 11.14 -8.77
C ALA A 11 -3.78 10.05 -9.84
N GLY A 12 -4.88 9.37 -10.18
CA GLY A 12 -4.94 8.29 -11.15
C GLY A 12 -4.66 6.89 -10.59
N TRP A 13 -4.23 6.76 -9.33
CA TRP A 13 -3.99 5.43 -8.74
C TRP A 13 -5.26 4.78 -8.18
N GLU A 14 -6.25 5.59 -7.81
CA GLU A 14 -7.48 5.16 -7.15
C GLU A 14 -8.38 4.29 -8.05
N GLN A 15 -8.28 4.43 -9.37
CA GLN A 15 -9.14 3.74 -10.34
C GLN A 15 -8.86 2.23 -10.45
N ASP A 16 -7.69 1.78 -9.99
CA ASP A 16 -7.21 0.41 -10.15
C ASP A 16 -7.30 -0.42 -8.85
N LEU A 17 -7.88 0.15 -7.79
CA LEU A 17 -7.94 -0.46 -6.46
C LEU A 17 -9.19 -1.34 -6.32
N THR A 18 -9.00 -2.65 -6.37
CA THR A 18 -10.04 -3.64 -6.01
C THR A 18 -10.12 -3.82 -4.49
N ASP A 19 -11.32 -4.15 -3.97
CA ASP A 19 -11.55 -4.45 -2.56
C ASP A 19 -11.01 -5.83 -2.13
N ASP A 20 -10.69 -6.73 -3.07
CA ASP A 20 -10.09 -8.04 -2.76
C ASP A 20 -8.68 -7.94 -2.17
N TYR A 21 -8.06 -6.76 -2.30
CA TYR A 21 -6.72 -6.48 -1.81
C TYR A 21 -6.74 -5.37 -0.78
N GLU A 22 -5.85 -5.50 0.19
CA GLU A 22 -5.42 -4.43 1.06
C GLU A 22 -4.35 -3.61 0.32
N TRP A 23 -4.39 -2.29 0.45
CA TRP A 23 -3.52 -1.37 -0.28
C TRP A 23 -2.85 -0.39 0.67
N ILE A 24 -1.52 -0.27 0.59
CA ILE A 24 -0.75 0.68 1.39
C ILE A 24 0.04 1.63 0.47
N PRO A 25 -0.28 2.94 0.49
CA PRO A 25 0.57 3.95 -0.12
C PRO A 25 1.73 4.34 0.80
N LEU A 26 2.95 4.24 0.30
CA LEU A 26 4.17 4.68 0.98
C LEU A 26 4.82 5.85 0.24
N ARG A 27 5.40 6.78 1.00
CA ARG A 27 6.29 7.82 0.46
C ARG A 27 7.71 7.55 0.93
N LEU A 28 8.61 7.40 -0.03
CA LEU A 28 10.04 7.30 0.19
C LEU A 28 10.67 8.68 0.00
N PRO A 29 11.38 9.21 1.00
CA PRO A 29 12.11 10.47 0.86
C PRO A 29 13.29 10.32 -0.12
N PRO A 30 13.83 11.44 -0.63
CA PRO A 30 14.95 11.43 -1.57
C PRO A 30 16.25 10.84 -0.99
N ASP A 31 16.45 10.97 0.32
CA ASP A 31 17.64 10.44 1.02
C ASP A 31 17.71 8.90 1.02
N VAL A 32 16.56 8.23 0.89
CA VAL A 32 16.55 6.78 0.77
C VAL A 32 17.13 6.40 -0.60
N THR A 33 18.22 5.65 -0.63
CA THR A 33 18.77 5.20 -1.92
C THR A 33 17.83 4.19 -2.60
N ARG A 34 18.00 3.99 -3.90
CA ARG A 34 17.26 2.94 -4.65
C ARG A 34 17.53 1.55 -4.06
N LEU A 35 18.77 1.26 -3.68
CA LEU A 35 19.17 -0.03 -3.12
C LEU A 35 18.49 -0.29 -1.77
N SER A 36 18.55 0.68 -0.85
CA SER A 36 17.91 0.55 0.45
C SER A 36 16.39 0.44 0.33
N ALA A 37 15.78 1.15 -0.61
CA ALA A 37 14.36 1.00 -0.92
C ALA A 37 14.04 -0.41 -1.44
N SER A 38 14.80 -0.93 -2.41
CA SER A 38 14.55 -2.27 -2.95
C SER A 38 14.68 -3.35 -1.89
N THR A 39 15.73 -3.32 -1.06
CA THR A 39 15.91 -4.31 0.01
C THR A 39 14.74 -4.32 0.98
N ARG A 40 14.30 -3.14 1.45
CA ARG A 40 13.15 -3.05 2.39
C ARG A 40 11.86 -3.56 1.75
N LEU A 41 11.58 -3.16 0.52
CA LEU A 41 10.36 -3.59 -0.18
C LEU A 41 10.37 -5.11 -0.47
N SER A 42 11.53 -5.69 -0.79
CA SER A 42 11.67 -7.14 -0.96
C SER A 42 11.41 -7.90 0.34
N ILE A 43 11.92 -7.42 1.48
CA ILE A 43 11.65 -8.02 2.78
C ILE A 43 10.15 -7.98 3.11
N GLU A 44 9.48 -6.85 2.88
CA GLU A 44 8.03 -6.76 3.08
C GLU A 44 7.26 -7.73 2.16
N ALA A 45 7.71 -7.91 0.92
CA ALA A 45 7.12 -8.88 0.02
C ALA A 45 7.29 -10.33 0.50
N GLU A 46 8.49 -10.67 0.94
CA GLU A 46 8.85 -12.03 1.34
C GLU A 46 8.20 -12.43 2.67
N PHE A 47 8.19 -11.54 3.66
CA PHE A 47 7.80 -11.88 5.03
C PHE A 47 6.40 -11.39 5.43
N ARG A 48 5.85 -10.38 4.75
CA ARG A 48 4.53 -9.79 5.09
C ARG A 48 3.48 -10.01 4.00
N GLY A 49 3.87 -10.58 2.86
CA GLY A 49 3.01 -10.82 1.72
C GLY A 49 2.63 -9.54 0.96
N TRP A 50 3.42 -8.47 1.10
CA TRP A 50 3.18 -7.21 0.41
C TRP A 50 3.81 -7.18 -0.98
N GLU A 51 3.00 -7.16 -2.02
CA GLU A 51 3.49 -7.07 -3.38
C GLU A 51 3.64 -5.61 -3.83
N LEU A 52 4.77 -5.28 -4.44
CA LEU A 52 4.99 -4.00 -5.10
C LEU A 52 4.17 -3.91 -6.39
N THR A 53 3.20 -2.98 -6.46
CA THR A 53 2.31 -2.87 -7.64
C THR A 53 2.60 -1.66 -8.50
N ARG A 54 2.93 -0.52 -7.90
CA ARG A 54 3.16 0.73 -8.64
C ARG A 54 4.22 1.59 -7.97
N VAL A 55 5.02 2.27 -8.79
CA VAL A 55 6.04 3.24 -8.34
C VAL A 55 5.93 4.50 -9.19
N ARG A 56 5.97 5.67 -8.55
CA ARG A 56 6.11 6.97 -9.22
C ARG A 56 7.26 7.74 -8.57
N ALA A 57 8.25 8.10 -9.38
CA ALA A 57 9.33 8.99 -8.99
C ALA A 57 8.91 10.45 -9.24
N TYR A 58 9.39 11.35 -8.40
CA TYR A 58 9.18 12.78 -8.50
C TYR A 58 10.53 13.50 -8.70
N THR A 59 10.48 14.72 -9.21
CA THR A 59 11.67 15.54 -9.51
C THR A 59 12.39 16.01 -8.25
N ASP A 60 11.72 16.05 -7.10
CA ASP A 60 12.32 16.30 -5.78
C ASP A 60 13.12 15.08 -5.26
N GLY A 61 13.24 14.01 -6.05
CA GLY A 61 13.89 12.75 -5.70
C GLY A 61 13.05 11.84 -4.81
N SER A 62 11.89 12.31 -4.33
CA SER A 62 10.98 11.47 -3.58
C SER A 62 10.30 10.45 -4.50
N ARG A 63 9.86 9.33 -3.93
CA ARG A 63 9.09 8.31 -4.65
C ARG A 63 7.83 7.99 -3.87
N ARG A 64 6.73 7.76 -4.58
CA ARG A 64 5.57 7.09 -4.01
C ARG A 64 5.51 5.67 -4.52
N VAL A 65 5.13 4.78 -3.61
CA VAL A 65 5.06 3.35 -3.83
C VAL A 65 3.68 2.88 -3.39
N LEU A 66 3.08 1.99 -4.18
CA LEU A 66 1.85 1.30 -3.81
C LEU A 66 2.16 -0.18 -3.60
N LEU A 67 1.88 -0.64 -2.40
CA LEU A 67 1.91 -2.05 -2.04
C LEU A 67 0.48 -2.60 -2.00
N ARG A 68 0.34 -3.87 -2.35
CA ARG A 68 -0.91 -4.61 -2.22
C ARG A 68 -0.70 -5.94 -1.50
N ARG A 69 -1.73 -6.43 -0.81
CA ARG A 69 -1.76 -7.77 -0.24
C ARG A 69 -3.15 -8.32 -0.38
N LYS A 70 -3.30 -9.59 -0.76
CA LYS A 70 -4.63 -10.20 -0.90
C LYS A 70 -5.29 -10.34 0.48
N LYS A 71 -6.53 -9.87 0.63
CA LYS A 71 -7.29 -10.09 1.87
C LYS A 71 -7.58 -11.57 2.03
N THR A 72 -7.41 -12.08 3.23
CA THR A 72 -7.74 -13.48 3.55
C THR A 72 -9.13 -13.56 4.17
N ALA A 73 -9.70 -14.77 4.27
CA ALA A 73 -10.96 -14.96 4.97
C ALA A 73 -10.90 -14.48 6.43
N ALA A 74 -9.72 -14.59 7.08
CA ALA A 74 -9.48 -14.05 8.41
C ALA A 74 -9.58 -12.52 8.46
N ASP A 75 -9.08 -11.81 7.44
CA ASP A 75 -9.22 -10.35 7.31
C ASP A 75 -10.70 -9.92 7.20
N ARG A 76 -11.52 -10.72 6.50
CA ARG A 76 -12.97 -10.47 6.37
C ARG A 76 -13.76 -10.73 7.66
N LEU A 77 -13.28 -11.63 8.51
CA LEU A 77 -13.92 -11.95 9.79
C LEU A 77 -13.60 -10.91 10.88
N VAL A 78 -12.55 -10.11 10.70
CA VAL A 78 -12.33 -8.87 11.47
C VAL A 78 -13.31 -7.80 10.96
N LEU A 79 -14.60 -8.03 11.20
CA LEU A 79 -15.62 -6.99 11.08
C LEU A 79 -15.35 -5.94 12.16
N PRO A 80 -15.46 -4.63 11.86
CA PRO A 80 -15.64 -3.69 12.95
C PRO A 80 -16.94 -4.09 13.65
N GLU A 81 -16.87 -4.46 14.93
CA GLU A 81 -18.07 -4.49 15.78
C GLU A 81 -18.72 -3.12 15.63
N GLN A 82 -19.84 -3.08 14.90
CA GLN A 82 -20.65 -1.88 14.79
C GLN A 82 -21.26 -1.69 16.17
N PRO A 83 -21.01 -0.57 16.88
CA PRO A 83 -21.76 -0.32 18.10
C PRO A 83 -23.22 -0.25 17.67
N ALA A 84 -24.02 -1.20 18.20
CA ALA A 84 -25.46 -1.18 18.07
C ALA A 84 -25.95 0.20 18.53
N GLN A 85 -26.88 0.78 17.76
CA GLN A 85 -27.52 2.05 18.07
C GLN A 85 -28.13 2.07 19.47
#